data_AF-A0A4R8K0A8-F1
#
_entry.id   AF-A0A4R8K0A8-F1
#
_cell.length_a   1.000
_cell.length_b   1.000
_cell.length_c   1.000
_cell.angle_alpha   90.00
_cell.angle_beta   90.00
_cell.angle_gamma   90.00
#
_symmetry.space_group_name_H-M   'P 1'
#
loop_
_entity.id
_entity.type
_entity.pdbx_description
1 polymer ?
#
loop_
_entity_poly.entity_id
_entity_poly.type
_entity_poly.pdbx_seq_one_letter_code
_entity_poly.pdbx_strand_id
1 'polypeptide(L)'
;MNTVHFISSGPKVSLQDNRSSKLEIDDLCMVLFDRWCERRSILPLAYLMHSWPMPTKAFQVIQRLSGTLKELELFHADTLTAEERRLLGDLVDLITLTLRRTLEQNPALYSSGGRPIDSA
;
A
#
# COMPACT_ATOMS: atom_id res chain seq x y z
N MET A 1 -34.81 -10.60 -39.51
CA MET A 1 -34.23 -11.65 -38.65
C MET A 1 -33.02 -11.07 -37.92
N ASN A 2 -32.97 -11.32 -36.62
CA ASN A 2 -31.84 -11.19 -35.68
C ASN A 2 -31.77 -9.94 -34.78
N THR A 3 -32.56 -10.10 -33.73
CA THR A 3 -32.57 -9.63 -32.33
C THR A 3 -31.20 -9.66 -31.59
N VAL A 4 -31.01 -8.65 -30.71
CA VAL A 4 -30.25 -8.54 -29.42
C VAL A 4 -28.71 -8.70 -29.43
N HIS A 5 -27.90 -7.93 -28.68
CA HIS A 5 -27.99 -7.63 -27.24
C HIS A 5 -27.47 -6.25 -26.82
N PHE A 6 -28.17 -5.73 -25.83
CA PHE A 6 -27.85 -4.62 -24.92
C PHE A 6 -26.55 -4.86 -24.14
N ILE A 7 -25.63 -3.89 -24.10
CA ILE A 7 -24.71 -3.74 -22.97
C ILE A 7 -24.72 -2.29 -22.48
N SER A 8 -25.46 -2.14 -21.38
CA SER A 8 -25.43 -1.06 -20.41
C SER A 8 -24.05 -0.42 -20.25
N SER A 9 -23.90 0.83 -20.69
CA SER A 9 -22.83 1.70 -20.22
C SER A 9 -23.28 2.33 -18.91
N GLY A 10 -23.12 1.57 -17.82
CA GLY A 10 -23.08 2.15 -16.48
C GLY A 10 -21.81 3.00 -16.29
N PRO A 11 -21.77 3.89 -15.28
CA PRO A 11 -20.60 4.69 -15.00
C PRO A 11 -19.41 3.76 -14.68
N LYS A 12 -18.40 3.75 -15.55
CA LYS A 12 -17.07 3.18 -15.27
C LYS A 12 -16.40 4.05 -14.20
N VAL A 13 -16.74 3.83 -12.93
CA VAL A 13 -15.94 4.38 -11.84
C VAL A 13 -14.69 3.50 -11.69
N SER A 14 -13.59 4.04 -12.22
CA SER A 14 -12.17 3.74 -11.97
C SER A 14 -11.80 2.45 -11.20
N LEU A 15 -11.66 1.34 -11.94
CA LEU A 15 -10.81 0.20 -11.55
C LEU A 15 -9.33 0.39 -11.97
N GLN A 16 -9.06 1.41 -12.80
CA GLN A 16 -7.74 1.66 -13.36
C GLN A 16 -6.85 2.42 -12.37
N ASP A 17 -7.41 3.44 -11.72
CA ASP A 17 -6.78 4.27 -10.70
C ASP A 17 -6.19 3.48 -9.52
N ASN A 18 -6.92 2.47 -8.99
CA ASN A 18 -6.40 1.62 -7.90
C ASN A 18 -5.23 0.71 -8.36
N ARG A 19 -5.30 0.19 -9.59
CA ARG A 19 -4.18 -0.61 -10.13
C ARG A 19 -2.95 0.26 -10.37
N SER A 20 -3.14 1.49 -10.85
CA SER A 20 -2.07 2.46 -11.01
C SER A 20 -1.42 2.83 -9.68
N SER A 21 -2.18 3.19 -8.65
CA SER A 21 -1.61 3.55 -7.34
C SER A 21 -0.86 2.38 -6.68
N LYS A 22 -1.36 1.15 -6.84
CA LYS A 22 -0.66 -0.03 -6.32
C LYS A 22 0.59 -0.42 -7.12
N LEU A 23 0.75 0.07 -8.35
CA LEU A 23 2.00 -0.05 -9.11
C LEU A 23 2.98 1.04 -8.66
N GLU A 24 2.49 2.25 -8.48
CA GLU A 24 3.28 3.39 -8.00
C GLU A 24 3.84 3.18 -6.58
N ILE A 25 3.08 2.53 -5.68
CA ILE A 25 3.59 2.08 -4.36
C ILE A 25 4.77 1.12 -4.54
N ASP A 26 4.67 0.20 -5.50
CA ASP A 26 5.71 -0.81 -5.76
C ASP A 26 6.97 -0.16 -6.36
N ASP A 27 6.80 0.78 -7.28
CA ASP A 27 7.89 1.56 -7.88
C ASP A 27 8.61 2.39 -6.80
N LEU A 28 7.89 3.05 -5.89
CA LEU A 28 8.48 3.79 -4.77
C LEU A 28 9.21 2.87 -3.79
N CYS A 29 8.66 1.69 -3.48
CA CYS A 29 9.35 0.68 -2.69
C CYS A 29 10.66 0.24 -3.34
N MET A 30 10.66 0.04 -4.66
CA MET A 30 11.86 -0.33 -5.42
C MET A 30 12.92 0.77 -5.39
N VAL A 31 12.52 2.03 -5.56
CA VAL A 31 13.46 3.18 -5.48
C VAL A 31 14.09 3.28 -4.09
N LEU A 32 13.31 3.11 -3.03
CA LEU A 32 13.84 3.08 -1.66
C LEU A 32 14.77 1.89 -1.43
N PHE A 33 14.40 0.71 -1.94
CA PHE A 33 15.23 -0.48 -1.88
C PHE A 33 16.60 -0.27 -2.53
N ASP A 34 16.64 0.25 -3.76
CA ASP A 34 17.89 0.49 -4.48
C ASP A 34 18.78 1.48 -3.72
N ARG A 35 18.22 2.59 -3.24
CA ARG A 35 18.95 3.59 -2.46
C ARG A 35 19.51 3.03 -1.16
N TRP A 36 18.72 2.24 -0.44
CA TRP A 36 19.17 1.62 0.81
C TRP A 36 20.20 0.53 0.56
N CYS A 37 20.11 -0.18 -0.57
CA CYS A 37 21.14 -1.12 -1.02
C CYS A 37 22.46 -0.42 -1.34
N GLU A 38 22.43 0.69 -2.09
CA GLU A 38 23.62 1.49 -2.41
C GLU A 38 24.33 2.00 -1.14
N ARG A 39 23.53 2.46 -0.16
CA ARG A 39 24.05 2.95 1.13
C ARG A 39 24.40 1.84 2.13
N ARG A 40 24.11 0.57 1.81
CA ARG A 40 24.21 -0.58 2.73
C ARG A 40 23.44 -0.35 4.04
N SER A 41 22.31 0.33 3.95
CA SER A 41 21.39 0.61 5.06
C SER A 41 20.56 -0.65 5.39
N ILE A 42 21.18 -1.60 6.10
CA ILE A 42 20.59 -2.91 6.41
C ILE A 42 19.28 -2.79 7.20
N LEU A 43 19.17 -1.81 8.10
CA LEU A 43 17.99 -1.65 8.95
C LEU A 43 16.75 -1.22 8.14
N PRO A 44 16.76 -0.12 7.36
CA PRO A 44 15.69 0.21 6.41
C PRO A 44 15.33 -0.93 5.46
N LEU A 45 16.34 -1.64 4.92
CA LEU A 45 16.12 -2.79 4.05
C LEU A 45 15.37 -3.92 4.77
N ALA A 46 15.75 -4.25 6.00
CA ALA A 46 15.09 -5.29 6.78
C ALA A 46 13.61 -4.94 7.06
N TYR A 47 13.33 -3.66 7.36
CA TYR A 47 11.96 -3.18 7.55
C TYR A 47 11.15 -3.28 6.25
N LEU A 48 11.72 -2.86 5.12
CA LEU A 48 11.06 -2.97 3.82
C LEU A 48 10.79 -4.43 3.46
N MET A 49 11.83 -5.27 3.56
CA MET A 49 11.78 -6.69 3.22
C MET A 49 10.81 -7.51 4.08
N HIS A 50 10.42 -6.99 5.25
CA HIS A 50 9.46 -7.65 6.12
C HIS A 50 8.02 -7.58 5.57
N SER A 51 7.71 -6.52 4.82
CA SER A 51 6.37 -6.21 4.31
C SER A 51 6.32 -6.15 2.78
N TRP A 52 7.47 -6.17 2.12
CA TRP A 52 7.70 -6.20 0.67
C TRP A 52 8.72 -7.30 0.33
N PRO A 53 8.66 -8.00 -0.81
CA PRO A 53 7.74 -7.84 -1.93
C PRO A 53 6.32 -8.30 -1.59
N MET A 54 5.33 -7.62 -2.15
CA MET A 54 3.92 -7.90 -1.89
C MET A 54 3.39 -8.93 -2.91
N PRO A 55 3.31 -10.24 -2.58
CA PRO A 55 2.83 -11.25 -3.51
C PRO A 55 1.37 -11.04 -3.90
N THR A 56 0.62 -10.33 -3.04
CA THR A 56 -0.74 -9.90 -3.31
C THR A 56 -0.87 -8.42 -2.99
N LYS A 57 -1.47 -7.63 -3.89
CA LYS A 57 -1.77 -6.21 -3.65
C LYS A 57 -3.05 -6.06 -2.81
N ALA A 58 -3.18 -6.91 -1.79
CA ALA A 58 -4.33 -6.95 -0.90
C ALA A 58 -4.26 -5.80 0.12
N PHE A 59 -5.44 -5.36 0.56
CA PHE A 59 -5.59 -4.24 1.50
C PHE A 59 -4.74 -4.40 2.76
N GLN A 60 -4.76 -5.59 3.38
CA GLN A 60 -4.02 -5.87 4.61
C GLN A 60 -2.51 -5.78 4.44
N VAL A 61 -1.98 -6.18 3.29
CA VAL A 61 -0.54 -6.15 2.99
C VAL A 61 -0.08 -4.70 2.82
N ILE A 62 -0.85 -3.91 2.07
CA ILE A 62 -0.57 -2.48 1.86
C ILE A 62 -0.70 -1.70 3.19
N GLN A 63 -1.68 -2.04 4.02
CA GLN A 63 -1.83 -1.45 5.36
C GLN A 63 -0.64 -1.78 6.26
N ARG A 64 -0.17 -3.04 6.25
CA ARG A 64 1.01 -3.47 7.00
C ARG A 64 2.27 -2.73 6.54
N LEU A 65 2.46 -2.58 5.23
CA LEU A 65 3.57 -1.82 4.66
C LEU A 65 3.60 -0.38 5.19
N SER A 66 2.46 0.32 5.22
CA SER A 66 2.41 1.66 5.82
C SER A 66 2.79 1.68 7.30
N GLY A 67 2.32 0.68 8.07
CA GLY A 67 2.70 0.54 9.48
C GLY A 67 4.21 0.39 9.65
N THR A 68 4.81 -0.54 8.93
CA THR A 68 6.26 -0.81 9.00
C THR A 68 7.10 0.40 8.59
N LEU A 69 6.69 1.14 7.54
CA LEU A 69 7.41 2.34 7.10
C LEU A 69 7.29 3.49 8.11
N LYS A 70 6.11 3.70 8.71
CA LYS A 70 5.92 4.69 9.77
C LYS A 70 6.74 4.37 11.02
N GLU A 71 6.84 3.09 11.38
CA GLU A 71 7.69 2.66 12.48
C GLU A 71 9.17 2.91 12.19
N LEU A 72 9.62 2.62 10.96
CA LEU A 72 10.98 2.93 10.53
C LEU A 72 11.27 4.45 10.63
N GLU A 73 10.36 5.28 10.18
CA GLU A 73 10.49 6.74 10.28
C GLU A 73 10.50 7.21 11.74
N LEU A 74 9.67 6.64 12.61
CA LEU A 74 9.54 7.06 14.00
C LEU A 74 10.73 6.63 14.87
N PHE A 75 11.18 5.38 14.74
CA PHE A 75 12.20 4.80 15.61
C PHE A 75 13.61 4.89 15.05
N HIS A 76 13.74 5.05 13.74
CA HIS A 76 15.02 4.98 13.04
C HIS A 76 15.22 6.14 12.06
N ALA A 77 14.64 7.31 12.36
CA ALA A 77 14.79 8.54 11.58
C ALA A 77 16.26 8.90 11.28
N ASP A 78 17.16 8.66 12.23
CA ASP A 78 18.60 8.93 12.10
C ASP A 78 19.30 8.07 11.04
N THR A 79 18.72 6.91 10.72
CA THR A 79 19.26 6.02 9.67
C THR A 79 18.86 6.47 8.25
N LEU A 80 17.92 7.40 8.16
CA LEU A 80 17.39 7.95 6.92
C LEU A 80 17.99 9.32 6.62
N THR A 81 18.23 9.59 5.35
CA THR A 81 18.54 10.93 4.84
C THR A 81 17.27 11.77 4.73
N ALA A 82 17.45 13.09 4.56
CA ALA A 82 16.32 13.99 4.30
C ALA A 82 15.54 13.60 3.03
N GLU A 83 16.24 13.11 2.00
CA GLU A 83 15.60 12.68 0.76
C GLU A 83 14.84 11.36 0.94
N GLU A 84 15.41 10.37 1.63
CA GLU A 84 14.73 9.11 1.94
C GLU A 84 13.51 9.31 2.83
N ARG A 85 13.58 10.22 3.82
CA ARG A 85 12.42 10.60 4.63
C ARG A 85 11.31 11.21 3.78
N ARG A 86 11.66 12.08 2.83
CA ARG A 86 10.68 12.65 1.90
C ARG A 86 10.01 11.56 1.05
N LEU A 87 10.80 10.68 0.45
CA LEU A 87 10.29 9.57 -0.37
C LEU A 87 9.41 8.61 0.45
N LEU A 88 9.78 8.34 1.71
CA LEU A 88 9.01 7.52 2.62
C LEU A 88 7.68 8.20 2.99
N GLY A 89 7.68 9.51 3.22
CA GLY A 89 6.47 10.31 3.41
C GLY A 89 5.54 10.24 2.20
N ASP A 90 6.07 10.49 0.99
CA ASP A 90 5.32 10.40 -0.27
C ASP A 90 4.68 9.00 -0.44
N LEU A 91 5.43 7.93 -0.12
CA LEU A 91 4.94 6.55 -0.15
C LEU A 91 3.85 6.29 0.89
N VAL A 92 4.01 6.77 2.12
CA VAL A 92 3.02 6.62 3.19
C VAL A 92 1.71 7.33 2.85
N ASP A 93 1.80 8.52 2.27
CA ASP A 93 0.63 9.29 1.82
C ASP A 93 -0.09 8.59 0.69
N LEU A 94 0.65 8.12 -0.32
CA LEU A 94 0.10 7.34 -1.43
C LEU A 94 -0.60 6.06 -0.95
N ILE A 95 0.02 5.33 -0.02
CA ILE A 95 -0.58 4.15 0.60
C ILE A 95 -1.88 4.53 1.32
N THR A 96 -1.86 5.58 2.14
CA THR A 96 -3.02 6.04 2.91
C THR A 96 -4.19 6.40 1.99
N LEU A 97 -3.92 7.11 0.89
CA LEU A 97 -4.92 7.45 -0.13
C LEU A 97 -5.46 6.20 -0.83
N THR A 98 -4.58 5.25 -1.17
CA THR A 98 -4.97 3.98 -1.82
C THR A 98 -5.85 3.12 -0.92
N LEU A 99 -5.53 3.06 0.38
CA LEU A 99 -6.33 2.36 1.38
C LEU A 99 -7.70 3.01 1.54
N ARG A 100 -7.75 4.34 1.69
CA ARG A 100 -9.01 5.10 1.77
C ARG A 100 -9.91 4.80 0.57
N ARG A 101 -9.38 4.91 -0.65
CA ARG A 101 -10.12 4.61 -1.88
C ARG A 101 -10.62 3.18 -1.94
N THR A 102 -9.79 2.23 -1.49
CA THR A 102 -10.17 0.80 -1.45
C THR A 102 -11.30 0.55 -0.44
N LEU A 103 -11.32 1.27 0.69
CA LEU A 103 -12.41 1.21 1.67
C LEU A 103 -13.70 1.80 1.13
N GLU A 104 -13.63 2.95 0.44
CA GLU A 104 -14.79 3.58 -0.20
C GLU A 104 -15.42 2.68 -1.27
N GLN A 105 -14.62 1.87 -1.96
CA GLN A 105 -15.10 0.92 -2.97
C GLN A 105 -15.56 -0.43 -2.40
N ASN A 106 -15.18 -0.78 -1.17
CA ASN A 106 -15.54 -2.06 -0.55
C ASN A 106 -15.65 -1.94 0.99
N PRO A 107 -16.80 -1.50 1.53
CA PRO A 107 -17.00 -1.32 2.97
C PRO A 107 -16.97 -2.62 3.77
N ALA A 108 -17.10 -3.79 3.12
CA ALA A 108 -17.03 -5.09 3.79
C ALA A 108 -15.62 -5.41 4.35
N LEU A 109 -14.58 -4.70 3.90
CA LEU A 109 -13.22 -4.82 4.44
C LEU A 109 -13.09 -4.29 5.88
N TYR A 110 -14.03 -3.44 6.33
CA TYR A 110 -14.06 -2.91 7.70
C TYR A 110 -14.55 -3.94 8.72
N SER A 111 -15.37 -4.91 8.29
CA SER A 111 -16.04 -5.87 9.18
C SER A 111 -15.19 -7.05 9.62
N SER A 112 -13.98 -7.24 9.06
CA SER A 112 -13.10 -8.35 9.45
C SER A 112 -12.14 -8.01 10.61
N GLY A 113 -12.20 -6.78 11.14
CA GLY A 113 -11.32 -6.27 12.20
C GLY A 113 -11.88 -6.34 13.63
N GLY A 114 -12.90 -7.17 13.89
CA GLY A 114 -13.44 -7.32 15.24
C GLY A 114 -14.39 -8.49 15.35
N ARG A 115 -13.86 -9.69 15.63
CA ARG A 115 -14.63 -10.64 16.42
C ARG A 115 -14.45 -10.26 17.89
N PRO A 116 -15.53 -10.07 18.67
CA PRO A 116 -15.40 -10.08 20.11
C PRO A 116 -14.79 -11.43 20.50
N ILE A 117 -13.74 -11.38 21.30
CA ILE A 117 -13.23 -12.55 22.02
C ILE A 117 -14.32 -12.99 23.00
N ASP A 118 -15.21 -13.88 22.57
CA ASP A 118 -15.90 -14.75 23.51
C ASP A 118 -14.86 -15.68 24.12
N SER A 119 -14.62 -15.58 25.44
CA SER A 119 -14.20 -16.70 26.29
C SER A 119 -14.14 -16.31 27.77
N ALA A 120 -14.89 -17.09 28.55
CA ALA A 120 -14.97 -17.23 30.01
C ALA A 120 -15.83 -16.22 30.79
#